data_AF-A0A6I9SSP9-F1
#
_entry.id   AF-A0A6I9SSP9-F1
#
_cell.length_a   1.000
_cell.length_b   1.000
_cell.length_c   1.000
_cell.angle_alpha   90.00
_cell.angle_beta   90.00
_cell.angle_gamma   90.00
#
_symmetry.space_group_name_H-M   'P 1'
#
loop_
_entity.id
_entity.type
_entity.pdbx_description
1 polymer ?
#
loop_
_entity_poly.entity_id
_entity_poly.type
_entity_poly.pdbx_seq_one_letter_code
_entity_poly.pdbx_strand_id
1 'polypeptide(L)'
;MIILITRSTIVSRILGNAPAYCLESLNDENCWELMKQKAYRTLDNDLERIGRMIATKYRGLPLAAKTLGSVLYLKDDPVEWRSILESEIWDLPQDKMTFSQL
;
A
#
# COMPACT_ATOMS: atom_id res chain seq x y z
N MET A 1 22.40 -17.82 7.75
CA MET A 1 21.84 -16.50 8.06
C MET A 1 20.34 -16.68 8.18
N ILE A 2 19.74 -16.30 9.32
CA ILE A 2 18.30 -16.43 9.58
C ILE A 2 17.74 -15.01 9.70
N ILE A 3 16.64 -14.71 9.00
CA ILE A 3 15.97 -13.41 9.03
C ILE A 3 14.59 -13.59 9.68
N LEU A 4 14.31 -12.79 10.71
CA LEU A 4 13.01 -12.74 11.37
C LEU A 4 12.20 -11.55 10.84
N ILE A 5 10.99 -11.81 10.37
CA ILE A 5 10.01 -10.78 9.99
C ILE A 5 8.81 -10.88 10.93
N THR A 6 8.42 -9.77 11.56
CA THR A 6 7.28 -9.73 12.48
C THR A 6 6.64 -8.35 12.50
N ARG A 7 5.32 -8.30 12.69
CA ARG A 7 4.57 -7.05 12.95
C ARG A 7 4.61 -6.66 14.43
N SER A 8 5.08 -7.55 15.31
CA SER A 8 5.14 -7.31 16.75
C SER A 8 6.54 -6.89 17.18
N THR A 9 6.65 -5.66 17.67
CA THR A 9 7.89 -5.13 18.25
C THR A 9 8.31 -5.91 19.50
N ILE A 10 7.35 -6.48 20.24
CA ILE A 10 7.62 -7.35 21.40
C ILE A 10 8.33 -8.62 20.94
N VAL A 11 7.78 -9.31 19.93
CA VAL A 11 8.38 -10.53 19.38
C VAL A 11 9.78 -10.24 18.82
N SER A 12 9.95 -9.10 18.14
CA SER A 12 11.25 -8.69 17.62
C SER A 12 12.28 -8.44 18.72
N ARG A 13 11.88 -7.89 19.87
CA ARG A 13 12.77 -7.67 21.02
C ARG A 13 13.14 -8.95 21.75
N ILE A 14 12.21 -9.91 21.87
CA ILE A 14 12.44 -11.17 22.58
C ILE A 14 13.34 -12.09 21.76
N LEU A 15 13.09 -12.21 20.46
CA LEU A 15 13.80 -13.16 19.58
C LEU A 15 15.01 -12.54 18.86
N GLY A 16 15.08 -11.22 18.78
CA GLY A 16 16.13 -10.51 18.06
C GLY A 16 17.39 -10.33 18.89
N ASN A 17 18.49 -10.93 18.45
CA ASN A 17 19.83 -10.66 19.00
C ASN A 17 20.53 -9.47 18.30
N ALA A 18 19.81 -8.74 17.44
CA ALA A 18 20.29 -7.61 16.64
C ALA A 18 19.22 -6.50 16.60
N PRO A 19 19.61 -5.24 16.30
CA PRO A 19 18.67 -4.13 16.19
C PRO A 19 17.55 -4.42 15.19
N ALA A 20 16.31 -4.18 15.61
CA ALA A 20 15.16 -4.32 14.74
C ALA A 20 15.18 -3.25 13.65
N TYR A 21 14.94 -3.65 12.39
CA TYR A 21 14.71 -2.71 11.30
C TYR A 21 13.21 -2.51 11.12
N CYS A 22 12.71 -1.33 11.49
CA CYS A 22 11.32 -0.95 11.27
C CYS A 22 11.14 -0.51 9.82
N LEU A 23 10.34 -1.24 9.06
CA LEU A 23 9.96 -0.85 7.71
C LEU A 23 9.08 0.41 7.78
N GLU A 24 9.56 1.49 7.17
CA GLU A 24 8.78 2.70 6.98
C GLU A 24 7.69 2.49 5.93
N SER A 25 6.61 3.24 6.06
CA SER A 25 5.56 3.31 5.04
C SER A 25 6.15 3.85 3.75
N LEU A 26 5.69 3.31 2.62
CA LEU A 26 6.11 3.76 1.31
C LEU A 26 5.62 5.19 1.05
N ASN A 27 6.45 6.08 0.48
CA ASN A 27 5.96 7.41 0.12
C ASN A 27 4.98 7.33 -1.08
N ASP A 28 4.23 8.39 -1.31
CA ASP A 28 3.16 8.43 -2.31
C ASP A 28 3.68 8.18 -3.74
N GLU A 29 4.87 8.72 -4.07
CA GLU A 29 5.48 8.54 -5.39
C GLU A 29 5.89 7.09 -5.62
N ASN A 30 6.51 6.45 -4.64
CA ASN A 30 6.88 5.05 -4.72
C ASN A 30 5.64 4.14 -4.73
N CYS A 31 4.54 4.52 -4.05
CA CYS A 31 3.26 3.82 -4.18
C CYS A 31 2.72 3.91 -5.61
N TRP A 32 2.77 5.10 -6.20
CA TRP A 32 2.37 5.32 -7.59
C TRP A 32 3.20 4.49 -8.55
N GLU A 33 4.53 4.49 -8.42
CA GLU A 33 5.43 3.69 -9.25
C GLU A 33 5.16 2.19 -9.13
N LEU A 34 4.90 1.66 -7.92
CA LEU A 34 4.51 0.25 -7.74
C LEU A 34 3.18 -0.08 -8.42
N MET A 35 2.20 0.82 -8.35
CA MET A 35 0.92 0.65 -9.04
C MET A 35 1.11 0.67 -10.57
N LYS A 36 1.88 1.64 -11.07
CA LYS A 36 2.18 1.85 -12.49
C LYS A 36 2.98 0.69 -13.08
N GLN A 37 3.96 0.15 -12.34
CA GLN A 37 4.72 -1.03 -12.74
C GLN A 37 3.81 -2.22 -13.05
N LYS A 38 2.69 -2.35 -12.31
CA LYS A 38 1.72 -3.42 -12.54
C LYS A 38 0.72 -3.08 -13.65
N ALA A 39 0.43 -1.81 -13.86
CA ALA A 39 -0.55 -1.34 -14.85
C ALA A 39 -0.12 -1.55 -16.32
N TYR A 40 1.16 -1.88 -16.60
CA TYR A 40 1.70 -2.36 -17.89
C TYR A 40 1.00 -1.81 -19.16
N ARG A 41 0.72 -0.50 -19.20
CA ARG A 41 0.13 0.21 -20.34
C ARG A 41 0.55 1.67 -20.36
N THR A 42 0.60 2.27 -21.54
CA THR A 42 0.74 3.73 -21.69
C THR A 42 -0.51 4.37 -21.12
N LEU A 43 -0.37 5.09 -20.00
CA LEU A 43 -1.47 5.81 -19.39
C LEU A 43 -1.60 7.18 -20.04
N ASP A 44 -2.82 7.59 -20.33
CA ASP A 44 -3.12 8.98 -20.69
C ASP A 44 -2.97 9.88 -19.45
N ASN A 45 -2.76 11.18 -19.66
CA ASN A 45 -2.52 12.19 -18.63
C ASN A 45 -3.62 12.19 -17.55
N ASP A 46 -4.88 11.92 -17.92
CA ASP A 46 -5.98 11.85 -16.97
C ASP A 46 -5.93 10.60 -16.07
N LEU A 47 -5.56 9.45 -16.63
CA LEU A 47 -5.40 8.21 -15.85
C LEU A 47 -4.20 8.32 -14.90
N GLU A 48 -3.08 8.90 -15.36
CA GLU A 48 -1.93 9.15 -14.50
C GLU A 48 -2.27 10.09 -13.34
N ARG A 49 -3.02 11.17 -13.61
CA ARG A 49 -3.48 12.09 -12.56
C ARG A 49 -4.37 11.39 -11.54
N ILE A 50 -5.38 10.63 -11.97
CA ILE A 50 -6.27 9.91 -11.05
C ILE A 50 -5.50 8.84 -10.28
N GLY A 51 -4.60 8.11 -10.93
CA GLY A 51 -3.75 7.10 -10.31
C GLY A 51 -2.88 7.64 -9.17
N ARG A 52 -2.30 8.84 -9.35
CA ARG A 52 -1.57 9.52 -8.28
C ARG A 52 -2.47 9.92 -7.11
N MET A 53 -3.71 10.36 -7.37
CA MET A 53 -4.68 10.63 -6.30
C MET A 53 -5.09 9.37 -5.54
N ILE A 54 -5.17 8.23 -6.22
CA ILE A 54 -5.42 6.93 -5.59
C ILE A 54 -4.22 6.53 -4.70
N ALA A 55 -2.99 6.75 -5.19
CA ALA A 55 -1.77 6.43 -4.45
C ALA A 55 -1.65 7.20 -3.12
N THR A 56 -1.99 8.49 -3.11
CA THR A 56 -1.98 9.32 -1.89
C THR A 56 -3.00 8.86 -0.85
N LYS A 57 -4.12 8.24 -1.28
CA LYS A 57 -5.13 7.69 -0.37
C LYS A 57 -4.61 6.48 0.44
N TYR A 58 -3.65 5.71 -0.10
CA TYR A 58 -3.14 4.49 0.53
C TYR A 58 -1.91 4.64 1.42
N ARG A 59 -1.38 5.86 1.57
CA ARG A 59 -0.37 6.26 2.57
C ARG A 59 0.65 5.17 2.92
N GLY A 60 1.27 4.62 1.88
CA GLY A 60 2.43 3.77 2.05
C GLY A 60 2.21 2.32 2.45
N LEU A 61 1.01 1.77 2.25
CA LEU A 61 0.76 0.34 2.36
C LEU A 61 1.16 -0.38 1.04
N PRO A 62 2.30 -1.11 0.99
CA PRO A 62 2.79 -1.69 -0.27
C PRO A 62 1.86 -2.78 -0.81
N LEU A 63 1.18 -3.52 0.08
CA LEU A 63 0.20 -4.54 -0.31
C LEU A 63 -1.03 -3.94 -0.99
N ALA A 64 -1.49 -2.78 -0.50
CA ALA A 64 -2.61 -2.08 -1.11
C ALA A 64 -2.23 -1.54 -2.50
N ALA A 65 -1.08 -0.87 -2.61
CA ALA A 65 -0.55 -0.40 -3.89
C ALA A 65 -0.46 -1.52 -4.93
N LYS A 66 0.06 -2.70 -4.55
CA LYS A 66 0.14 -3.87 -5.44
C LYS A 66 -1.23 -4.40 -5.88
N THR A 67 -2.19 -4.45 -4.95
CA THR A 67 -3.54 -4.93 -5.22
C THR A 67 -4.24 -3.99 -6.20
N LEU A 68 -4.16 -2.68 -5.97
CA LEU A 68 -4.71 -1.69 -6.88
C LEU A 68 -4.04 -1.69 -8.24
N GLY A 69 -2.72 -1.79 -8.30
CA GLY A 69 -2.03 -1.87 -9.59
C GLY A 69 -2.60 -3.00 -10.46
N SER A 70 -3.05 -4.09 -9.83
CA SER A 70 -3.73 -5.19 -10.50
C SER A 70 -5.19 -4.86 -10.88
N VAL A 71 -5.93 -4.15 -10.03
CA VAL A 71 -7.31 -3.69 -10.34
C VAL A 71 -7.31 -2.66 -11.48
N LEU A 72 -6.40 -1.69 -11.42
CA LEU A 72 -6.22 -0.62 -12.40
C LEU A 72 -5.68 -1.13 -13.75
N TYR A 73 -4.97 -2.26 -13.74
CA TYR A 73 -4.60 -2.96 -14.98
C TYR A 73 -5.83 -3.48 -15.74
N LEU A 74 -6.86 -3.94 -15.03
CA LEU A 74 -8.08 -4.51 -15.62
C LEU A 74 -9.08 -3.45 -16.11
N LYS A 75 -8.83 -2.18 -15.82
CA LYS A 75 -9.76 -1.07 -16.05
C LYS A 75 -9.09 0.02 -16.84
N ASP A 76 -9.58 0.34 -18.03
CA ASP A 76 -8.99 1.34 -18.92
C ASP A 76 -9.72 2.68 -18.98
N ASP A 77 -10.92 2.77 -18.41
CA ASP A 77 -11.75 3.97 -18.39
C ASP A 77 -11.45 4.89 -17.19
N PRO A 78 -11.16 6.20 -17.43
CA PRO A 78 -11.04 7.21 -16.37
C PRO A 78 -12.24 7.30 -15.43
N VAL A 79 -13.46 7.01 -15.89
CA VAL A 79 -14.67 7.03 -15.04
C VAL A 79 -14.61 5.93 -13.98
N GLU A 80 -14.16 4.74 -14.35
CA GLU A 80 -13.99 3.63 -13.40
C GLU A 80 -12.88 3.92 -12.37
N TRP A 81 -11.81 4.59 -12.80
CA TRP A 81 -10.74 5.02 -11.90
C TRP A 81 -11.22 6.07 -10.89
N ARG A 82 -12.08 6.99 -11.30
CA ARG A 82 -12.73 7.95 -10.38
C ARG A 82 -13.66 7.25 -9.40
N SER A 83 -14.44 6.27 -9.85
CA SER A 83 -15.30 5.49 -8.96
C SER A 83 -14.49 4.75 -7.89
N ILE A 84 -13.32 4.20 -8.25
CA ILE A 84 -12.38 3.61 -7.29
C ILE A 84 -11.91 4.67 -6.29
N LEU A 85 -11.43 5.82 -6.78
CA LEU A 85 -10.98 6.93 -5.92
C LEU A 85 -12.05 7.38 -4.92
N GLU A 86 -13.31 7.40 -5.33
CA GLU A 86 -14.46 7.86 -4.53
C GLU A 86 -15.07 6.78 -3.63
N SER A 87 -14.78 5.49 -3.85
CA SER A 87 -15.35 4.40 -3.04
C SER A 87 -14.96 4.54 -1.55
N GLU A 88 -15.66 3.83 -0.66
CA GLU A 88 -15.43 3.85 0.80
C GLU A 88 -14.47 2.74 1.28
N ILE A 89 -13.87 1.97 0.37
CA ILE A 89 -13.01 0.80 0.67
C ILE A 89 -11.74 1.16 1.47
N TRP A 90 -11.48 2.45 1.69
CA TRP A 90 -10.22 3.04 2.13
C TRP A 90 -10.26 3.44 3.60
N ASP A 91 -11.44 3.58 4.19
CA ASP A 91 -11.65 3.87 5.61
C ASP A 91 -11.63 2.58 6.44
N LEU A 92 -10.74 1.64 6.09
CA LEU A 92 -10.52 0.48 6.94
C LEU A 92 -9.83 0.96 8.21
N PRO A 93 -10.38 0.64 9.40
CA PRO A 93 -9.69 0.93 10.64
C PRO A 93 -8.32 0.27 10.55
N GLN A 94 -7.27 1.09 10.63
CA GLN A 94 -5.92 0.60 10.82
C GLN A 94 -5.96 -0.20 12.11
N ASP A 95 -6.03 -1.52 11.98
CA ASP A 95 -6.12 -2.43 13.10
C ASP A 95 -4.81 -2.30 13.89
N LYS A 96 -4.80 -1.31 14.79
CA LYS A 96 -3.92 -1.30 15.94
C LYS A 96 -4.42 -2.48 16.75
N MET A 97 -3.90 -3.67 16.46
CA MET A 97 -3.91 -4.79 17.39
C MET A 97 -3.11 -4.36 18.62
N THR A 98 -3.69 -3.49 19.44
CA THR A 98 -3.34 -3.31 20.83
C THR A 98 -3.84 -4.53 21.55
N PHE A 99 -3.02 -5.57 21.60
CA PHE A 99 -3.12 -6.58 22.63
C PHE A 99 -2.66 -5.95 23.96
N SER A 100 -3.52 -5.09 24.51
CA SER A 100 -3.45 -4.65 25.90
C SER A 100 -4.59 -5.33 26.65
N GLN A 101 -4.41 -6.62 26.94
CA GLN A 101 -5.03 -7.38 28.03
C GLN A 101 -4.62 -8.84 27.86
N LEU A 102 -3.37 -9.15 28.24
CA LEU A 102 -2.93 -10.33 28.98
C LEU A 102 -1.57 -9.99 29.60
#